data_AF-A0A0P7XK29-F1
#
_entry.id   AF-A0A0P7XK29-F1
#
_cell.length_a   1.000
_cell.length_b   1.000
_cell.length_c   1.000
_cell.angle_alpha   90.00
_cell.angle_beta   90.00
_cell.angle_gamma   90.00
#
_symmetry.space_group_name_H-M   'P 1'
#
loop_
_entity.id
_entity.type
_entity.pdbx_description
1 polymer ?
#
loop_
_entity_poly.entity_id
_entity_poly.type
_entity_poly.pdbx_seq_one_letter_code
_entity_poly.pdbx_strand_id
1 'polypeptide(L)'
;MAVDRADPTFTRPALRRGFALLTGFRRPLRWVLGLGLAAVLVAACTEGGGNRFATGLYRMAGSQRAPSMEVREHTVEFAVVPASRAMIHAPDAVLVLQRNLGSALEQRIVLANPTAMRGDNIIHIRAQTDASARLSEFNFEEITTRFGGLPAPFQRLTDGALLSGEDDLGSYVYARETIGTNTLCVLVLRRLTVGARPLPEGAQALDLMMRNCVQGSLEEALEPLSARALSVSGSAGEAVYSLSPHAAPRG
;
A
#
# COMPACT_ATOMS: atom_id res chain seq x y z
N MET A 1 43.95 9.80 39.20
CA MET A 1 44.02 9.49 40.66
C MET A 1 42.59 9.45 41.19
N ALA A 2 42.30 8.48 42.07
CA ALA A 2 40.99 7.99 42.57
C ALA A 2 40.17 7.24 41.49
N VAL A 3 39.92 5.92 41.49
CA VAL A 3 39.64 4.85 42.50
C VAL A 3 38.31 5.03 43.24
N ASP A 4 37.28 4.27 42.81
CA ASP A 4 36.48 3.30 43.60
C ASP A 4 35.33 2.75 42.71
N ARG A 5 35.31 1.48 42.28
CA ARG A 5 34.85 0.25 42.96
C ARG A 5 33.51 0.38 43.72
N ALA A 6 32.46 -0.26 43.18
CA ALA A 6 31.65 -1.28 43.87
C ALA A 6 30.55 -1.86 42.96
N ASP A 7 30.72 -3.11 42.55
CA ASP A 7 29.65 -4.14 42.47
C ASP A 7 29.50 -4.69 43.91
N PRO A 8 28.39 -5.29 44.42
CA PRO A 8 27.72 -6.42 43.75
C PRO A 8 26.23 -6.71 44.13
N THR A 9 25.74 -7.86 43.64
CA THR A 9 24.84 -8.84 44.30
C THR A 9 23.29 -8.71 44.28
N PHE A 10 22.69 -9.75 43.66
CA PHE A 10 21.73 -10.71 44.25
C PHE A 10 20.27 -10.24 44.46
N THR A 11 19.27 -10.81 43.78
CA THR A 11 18.52 -11.98 44.32
C THR A 11 17.53 -12.56 43.29
N ARG A 12 17.47 -13.90 43.20
CA ARG A 12 16.35 -14.69 42.64
C ARG A 12 15.33 -15.01 43.75
N PRO A 13 14.06 -15.26 43.39
CA PRO A 13 13.37 -16.49 43.82
C PRO A 13 12.66 -17.15 42.60
N ALA A 14 12.80 -18.44 42.30
CA ALA A 14 12.40 -19.66 43.01
C ALA A 14 10.87 -19.90 43.09
N LEU A 15 10.41 -20.79 42.19
CA LEU A 15 9.47 -21.90 42.40
C LEU A 15 8.10 -21.65 43.07
N ARG A 16 7.02 -22.00 42.34
CA ARG A 16 5.96 -22.85 42.93
C ARG A 16 5.27 -23.73 41.89
N ARG A 17 5.30 -25.04 42.19
CA ARG A 17 4.56 -26.13 41.55
C ARG A 17 3.08 -26.08 41.95
N GLY A 18 2.20 -26.47 41.04
CA GLY A 18 0.81 -26.85 41.32
C GLY A 18 0.46 -28.08 40.48
N PHE A 19 0.29 -29.21 41.17
CA PHE A 19 -0.04 -30.55 40.67
C PHE A 19 -1.54 -30.80 40.91
N ALA A 20 -2.16 -31.66 40.08
CA ALA A 20 -3.34 -32.52 40.29
C ALA A 20 -4.40 -32.35 39.18
N LEU A 21 -4.57 -33.30 38.24
CA LEU A 21 -5.27 -34.60 38.34
C LEU A 21 -6.75 -34.47 38.74
N LEU A 22 -7.65 -34.62 37.76
CA LEU A 22 -8.91 -35.35 37.92
C LEU A 22 -9.25 -36.09 36.61
N THR A 23 -9.05 -37.41 36.68
CA THR A 23 -9.89 -38.47 36.12
C THR A 23 -11.38 -38.08 36.15
N GLY A 24 -12.29 -38.36 35.22
CA GLY A 24 -12.42 -39.38 34.19
C GLY A 24 -13.93 -39.69 34.11
N PHE A 25 -14.52 -39.88 32.93
CA PHE A 25 -15.80 -40.57 32.83
C PHE A 25 -15.91 -41.38 31.54
N ARG A 26 -16.47 -42.57 31.70
CA ARG A 26 -16.49 -43.73 30.81
C ARG A 26 -17.62 -43.63 29.77
N ARG A 27 -17.30 -43.92 28.49
CA ARG A 27 -17.92 -44.88 27.50
C ARG A 27 -19.48 -44.92 27.31
N PRO A 28 -20.04 -45.73 26.39
CA PRO A 28 -19.96 -45.76 24.91
C PRO A 28 -21.36 -45.96 24.21
N LEU A 29 -21.58 -45.57 22.94
CA LEU A 29 -22.62 -46.16 22.06
C LEU A 29 -22.41 -45.58 20.63
N ARG A 30 -21.88 -46.27 19.60
CA ARG A 30 -22.28 -47.47 18.85
C ARG A 30 -23.55 -47.28 17.99
N TRP A 31 -23.36 -47.45 16.66
CA TRP A 31 -24.33 -47.56 15.54
C TRP A 31 -24.94 -46.22 15.07
N VAL A 32 -24.95 -45.87 13.77
CA VAL A 32 -25.55 -46.62 12.64
C VAL A 32 -24.87 -46.23 11.29
N LEU A 33 -24.68 -47.26 10.45
CA LEU A 33 -24.37 -47.23 9.02
C LEU A 33 -25.45 -46.52 8.19
N GLY A 34 -25.04 -45.75 7.17
CA GLY A 34 -25.95 -45.21 6.17
C GLY A 34 -25.26 -45.02 4.83
N LEU A 35 -25.19 -46.10 4.04
CA LEU A 35 -24.90 -46.12 2.61
C LEU A 35 -25.86 -45.19 1.85
N GLY A 36 -25.32 -44.37 0.97
CA GLY A 36 -26.08 -43.53 0.03
C GLY A 36 -25.32 -43.36 -1.27
N LEU A 37 -25.20 -44.45 -2.03
CA LEU A 37 -24.68 -44.49 -3.39
C LEU A 37 -25.86 -44.26 -4.33
N ALA A 38 -25.91 -43.13 -5.03
CA ALA A 38 -26.84 -42.91 -6.12
C ALA A 38 -26.11 -42.20 -7.27
N ALA A 39 -25.78 -42.99 -8.28
CA ALA A 39 -25.33 -42.55 -9.59
C ALA A 39 -26.55 -42.39 -10.49
N VAL A 40 -26.76 -41.22 -11.13
CA VAL A 40 -27.64 -41.09 -12.30
C VAL A 40 -27.15 -39.96 -13.23
N LEU A 41 -26.61 -40.41 -14.36
CA LEU A 41 -26.73 -39.93 -15.75
C LEU A 41 -26.16 -38.58 -16.20
N VAL A 42 -25.17 -38.73 -17.08
CA VAL A 42 -24.82 -37.84 -18.19
C VAL A 42 -26.03 -37.70 -19.13
N ALA A 43 -26.44 -36.46 -19.40
CA ALA A 43 -27.22 -36.12 -20.58
C ALA A 43 -26.48 -34.98 -21.30
N ALA A 44 -25.93 -35.31 -22.47
CA ALA A 44 -25.38 -34.36 -23.42
C ALA A 44 -26.50 -33.82 -24.34
N CYS A 45 -26.34 -32.57 -24.75
CA CYS A 45 -26.93 -31.90 -25.92
C CYS A 45 -28.43 -31.57 -25.89
N THR A 46 -28.75 -30.34 -25.45
CA THR A 46 -29.72 -29.47 -26.13
C THR A 46 -29.25 -28.01 -26.04
N GLU A 47 -28.86 -27.43 -27.17
CA GLU A 47 -28.76 -25.99 -27.35
C GLU A 47 -30.17 -25.39 -27.27
N GLY A 48 -30.37 -24.39 -26.41
CA GLY A 48 -31.63 -23.65 -26.37
C GLY A 48 -31.96 -23.05 -25.01
N GLY A 49 -31.47 -21.83 -24.76
CA GLY A 49 -32.12 -20.87 -23.87
C GLY A 49 -31.97 -21.08 -22.35
N GLY A 50 -31.24 -20.17 -21.70
CA GLY A 50 -31.45 -19.91 -20.26
C GLY A 50 -30.19 -19.84 -19.39
N ASN A 51 -29.36 -18.81 -19.63
CA ASN A 51 -28.25 -18.38 -18.76
C ASN A 51 -28.73 -17.89 -17.38
N ARG A 52 -29.33 -18.75 -16.54
CA ARG A 52 -29.66 -18.41 -15.14
C ARG A 52 -29.38 -19.51 -14.11
N PHE A 53 -29.00 -20.72 -14.52
CA PHE A 53 -28.72 -21.81 -13.57
C PHE A 53 -27.23 -22.16 -13.44
N ALA A 54 -26.38 -21.75 -14.38
CA ALA A 54 -24.93 -21.98 -14.29
C ALA A 54 -24.24 -21.12 -13.22
N THR A 55 -24.86 -20.05 -12.71
CA THR A 55 -24.29 -19.20 -11.64
C THR A 55 -24.71 -19.62 -10.23
N GLY A 56 -25.62 -20.59 -10.08
CA GLY A 56 -26.15 -21.01 -8.77
C GLY A 56 -25.26 -22.00 -8.04
N LEU A 57 -24.67 -22.97 -8.75
CA LEU A 57 -23.87 -24.04 -8.13
C LEU A 57 -22.49 -23.57 -7.68
N TYR A 58 -21.88 -22.60 -8.39
CA TYR A 58 -20.61 -21.99 -7.95
C TYR A 58 -20.75 -21.04 -6.75
N ARG A 59 -21.98 -20.72 -6.33
CA ARG A 59 -22.24 -19.83 -5.17
C ARG A 59 -22.44 -20.60 -3.86
N MET A 60 -22.73 -21.90 -3.93
CA MET A 60 -23.06 -22.74 -2.76
C MET A 60 -21.85 -23.52 -2.19
N ALA A 61 -20.75 -23.66 -2.94
CA ALA A 61 -19.50 -24.22 -2.45
C ALA A 61 -18.55 -23.08 -2.04
N GLY A 62 -18.72 -22.60 -0.81
CA GLY A 62 -18.01 -21.43 -0.27
C GLY A 62 -16.48 -21.53 -0.32
N SER A 63 -15.88 -20.89 -1.32
CA SER A 63 -14.62 -20.16 -1.19
C SER A 63 -14.42 -19.19 -2.36
N GLN A 64 -15.22 -18.12 -2.44
CA GLN A 64 -14.67 -16.89 -3.03
C GLN A 64 -13.75 -16.26 -1.99
N ARG A 65 -12.62 -16.93 -1.68
CA ARG A 65 -11.49 -16.20 -1.12
C ARG A 65 -11.12 -15.21 -2.20
N ALA A 66 -11.35 -13.93 -1.92
CA ALA A 66 -10.63 -12.86 -2.58
C ALA A 66 -9.18 -13.36 -2.82
N PRO A 67 -8.66 -13.33 -4.06
CA PRO A 67 -7.29 -13.76 -4.29
C PRO A 67 -6.37 -12.99 -3.32
N SER A 68 -5.34 -13.67 -2.81
CA SER A 68 -4.39 -13.04 -1.88
C SER A 68 -3.83 -11.75 -2.51
N MET A 69 -3.42 -10.81 -1.67
CA MET A 69 -2.86 -9.53 -2.12
C MET A 69 -1.76 -9.72 -3.16
N GLU A 70 -0.87 -10.69 -2.94
CA GLU A 70 0.18 -11.11 -3.88
C GLU A 70 -0.38 -11.51 -5.26
N VAL A 71 -1.43 -12.33 -5.32
CA VAL A 71 -2.06 -12.73 -6.60
C VAL A 71 -2.67 -11.52 -7.31
N ARG A 72 -3.26 -10.58 -6.58
CA ARG A 72 -3.83 -9.35 -7.17
C ARG A 72 -2.75 -8.39 -7.66
N GLU A 73 -1.63 -8.29 -6.94
CA GLU A 73 -0.46 -7.53 -7.35
C GLU A 73 0.16 -8.08 -8.64
N HIS A 74 0.01 -9.38 -8.90
CA HIS A 74 0.47 -10.01 -10.14
C HIS A 74 -0.58 -10.08 -11.27
N THR A 75 -1.88 -10.07 -10.96
CA THR A 75 -2.94 -10.34 -11.96
C THR A 75 -3.73 -9.09 -12.36
N VAL A 76 -3.85 -8.09 -11.48
CA VAL A 76 -4.61 -6.88 -11.80
C VAL A 76 -3.69 -5.89 -12.51
N GLU A 77 -4.12 -5.45 -13.69
CA GLU A 77 -3.41 -4.46 -14.49
C GLU A 77 -3.65 -3.03 -13.98
N PHE A 78 -2.72 -2.14 -14.28
CA PHE A 78 -2.91 -0.71 -14.04
C PHE A 78 -3.84 -0.12 -15.10
N ALA A 79 -4.84 0.63 -14.67
CA ALA A 79 -5.70 1.40 -15.54
C ALA A 79 -5.28 2.88 -15.52
N VAL A 80 -5.30 3.54 -16.69
CA VAL A 80 -5.13 4.99 -16.77
C VAL A 80 -6.34 5.68 -16.15
N VAL A 81 -6.10 6.65 -15.28
CA VAL A 81 -7.15 7.47 -14.65
C VAL A 81 -6.88 8.96 -14.88
N PRO A 82 -7.93 9.81 -14.85
CA PRO A 82 -7.75 11.26 -14.91
C PRO A 82 -6.90 11.77 -13.75
N ALA A 83 -6.13 12.84 -13.98
CA ALA A 83 -5.32 13.48 -12.94
C ALA A 83 -6.13 13.95 -11.72
N SER A 84 -7.42 14.28 -11.91
CA SER A 84 -8.34 14.62 -10.82
C SER A 84 -8.61 13.47 -9.83
N ARG A 85 -8.26 12.23 -10.18
CA ARG A 85 -8.32 11.06 -9.28
C ARG A 85 -6.99 10.75 -8.59
N ALA A 86 -5.97 11.59 -8.75
CA ALA A 86 -4.71 11.41 -8.05
C ALA A 86 -4.90 11.51 -6.52
N MET A 87 -4.29 10.59 -5.78
CA MET A 87 -4.33 10.54 -4.31
C MET A 87 -3.56 11.70 -3.67
N ILE A 88 -2.64 12.29 -4.42
CA ILE A 88 -1.90 13.50 -4.07
C ILE A 88 -1.95 14.46 -5.25
N HIS A 89 -1.75 15.75 -4.97
CA HIS A 89 -1.56 16.72 -6.05
C HIS A 89 -0.16 16.58 -6.62
N ALA A 90 -0.10 16.45 -7.95
CA ALA A 90 1.13 16.39 -8.71
C ALA A 90 0.88 17.17 -10.01
N PRO A 91 1.16 18.48 -10.04
CA PRO A 91 0.84 19.34 -11.19
C PRO A 91 1.62 18.92 -12.44
N ASP A 92 2.83 18.41 -12.27
CA ASP A 92 3.70 17.94 -13.35
C ASP A 92 3.50 16.44 -13.70
N ALA A 93 2.35 15.89 -13.32
CA ALA A 93 1.99 14.52 -13.66
C ALA A 93 1.70 14.40 -15.17
N VAL A 94 2.47 13.53 -15.84
CA VAL A 94 2.26 13.17 -17.25
C VAL A 94 1.15 12.12 -17.37
N LEU A 95 1.13 11.16 -16.45
CA LEU A 95 0.18 10.06 -16.47
C LEU A 95 -0.14 9.60 -15.05
N VAL A 96 -1.42 9.29 -14.78
CA VAL A 96 -1.84 8.67 -13.52
C VAL A 96 -2.40 7.29 -13.82
N LEU A 97 -1.81 6.28 -13.17
CA LEU A 97 -2.18 4.89 -13.26
C LEU A 97 -2.71 4.43 -11.92
N GLN A 98 -3.80 3.67 -11.91
CA GLN A 98 -4.39 3.16 -10.68
C GLN A 98 -4.72 1.69 -10.80
N ARG A 99 -4.55 0.97 -9.69
CA ARG A 99 -4.90 -0.43 -9.55
C ARG A 99 -5.57 -0.68 -8.22
N ASN A 100 -6.68 -1.41 -8.24
CA ASN A 100 -7.39 -1.82 -7.04
C ASN A 100 -7.00 -3.26 -6.67
N LEU A 101 -6.40 -3.43 -5.50
CA LEU A 101 -6.00 -4.73 -4.94
C LEU A 101 -7.06 -5.29 -3.96
N GLY A 102 -8.23 -4.65 -3.91
CA GLY A 102 -9.39 -4.99 -3.10
C GLY A 102 -9.32 -4.48 -1.67
N SER A 103 -8.23 -4.74 -0.93
CA SER A 103 -8.01 -4.17 0.41
C SER A 103 -7.00 -3.03 0.44
N ALA A 104 -6.42 -2.68 -0.71
CA ALA A 104 -5.54 -1.55 -0.89
C ALA A 104 -5.77 -0.94 -2.27
N LEU A 105 -5.53 0.36 -2.38
CA LEU A 105 -5.52 1.07 -3.65
C LEU A 105 -4.08 1.47 -3.94
N GLU A 106 -3.58 1.09 -5.11
CA GLU A 106 -2.23 1.41 -5.58
C GLU A 106 -2.34 2.43 -6.71
N GLN A 107 -1.49 3.45 -6.69
CA GLN A 107 -1.46 4.48 -7.71
C GLN A 107 -0.03 4.82 -8.09
N ARG A 108 0.23 5.00 -9.38
CA ARG A 108 1.50 5.43 -9.93
C ARG A 108 1.28 6.73 -10.69
N ILE A 109 1.94 7.78 -10.25
CA ILE A 109 1.94 9.09 -10.89
C ILE A 109 3.28 9.21 -11.61
N VAL A 110 3.25 9.17 -12.93
CA VAL A 110 4.43 9.36 -13.78
C VAL A 110 4.68 10.86 -13.89
N LEU A 111 5.89 11.27 -13.56
CA LEU A 111 6.37 12.65 -13.65
C LEU A 111 7.20 12.82 -14.92
N ALA A 112 7.38 14.06 -15.35
CA ALA A 112 8.33 14.37 -16.41
C ALA A 112 9.75 13.90 -16.03
N ASN A 113 10.44 13.26 -16.98
CA ASN A 113 11.83 12.85 -16.83
C ASN A 113 12.69 13.52 -17.90
N PRO A 114 13.31 14.68 -17.62
CA PRO A 114 14.18 15.38 -18.56
C PRO A 114 15.60 14.79 -18.62
N THR A 115 15.81 13.57 -18.10
CA THR A 115 17.14 12.93 -18.03
C THR A 115 17.20 11.70 -18.93
N ALA A 116 18.41 11.29 -19.32
CA ALA A 116 18.64 10.05 -20.06
C ALA A 116 18.63 8.80 -19.15
N MET A 117 18.27 8.93 -17.87
CA MET A 117 18.31 7.83 -16.92
C MET A 117 17.23 6.81 -17.22
N ARG A 118 17.61 5.52 -17.22
CA ARG A 118 16.67 4.41 -17.39
C ARG A 118 15.62 4.40 -16.29
N GLY A 119 14.36 4.28 -16.69
CA GLY A 119 13.20 4.27 -15.81
C GLY A 119 12.56 5.65 -15.69
N ASP A 120 11.29 5.67 -15.32
CA ASP A 120 10.50 6.89 -15.24
C ASP A 120 10.68 7.59 -13.90
N ASN A 121 10.48 8.91 -13.89
CA ASN A 121 10.23 9.62 -12.65
C ASN A 121 8.81 9.26 -12.23
N ILE A 122 8.66 8.79 -10.99
CA ILE A 122 7.41 8.18 -10.55
C ILE A 122 7.20 8.40 -9.06
N ILE A 123 5.98 8.76 -8.70
CA ILE A 123 5.48 8.65 -7.32
C ILE A 123 4.56 7.45 -7.27
N HIS A 124 4.95 6.45 -6.49
CA HIS A 124 4.21 5.23 -6.26
C HIS A 124 3.56 5.29 -4.88
N ILE A 125 2.24 5.19 -4.84
CA ILE A 125 1.41 5.39 -3.66
C ILE A 125 0.64 4.10 -3.38
N ARG A 126 0.62 3.67 -2.12
CA ARG A 126 -0.23 2.60 -1.63
C ARG A 126 -1.09 3.10 -0.47
N ALA A 127 -2.40 3.07 -0.65
CA ALA A 127 -3.36 3.34 0.41
C ALA A 127 -3.53 2.09 1.29
N GLN A 128 -3.17 2.23 2.57
CA GLN A 128 -3.19 1.14 3.55
C GLN A 128 -4.50 1.14 4.34
N THR A 129 -5.11 -0.03 4.49
CA THR A 129 -6.25 -0.28 5.39
C THR A 129 -5.76 -0.98 6.67
N ASP A 130 -6.54 -0.88 7.76
CA ASP A 130 -6.24 -1.33 9.13
C ASP A 130 -5.42 -2.62 9.27
N ALA A 131 -5.64 -3.61 8.40
CA ALA A 131 -4.99 -4.92 8.48
C ALA A 131 -3.47 -4.90 8.20
N SER A 132 -2.93 -3.85 7.57
CA SER A 132 -1.53 -3.77 7.10
C SER A 132 -0.73 -2.59 7.68
N ALA A 133 -1.38 -1.76 8.51
CA ALA A 133 -0.81 -0.57 9.12
C ALA A 133 -0.23 -0.90 10.50
N ARG A 134 0.95 -1.51 10.56
CA ARG A 134 1.79 -1.32 11.77
C ARG A 134 2.26 0.12 11.74
N LEU A 135 1.54 0.98 12.46
CA LEU A 135 1.62 2.44 12.39
C LEU A 135 2.93 3.02 12.95
N SER A 136 3.68 2.26 13.75
CA SER A 136 4.70 2.83 14.65
C SER A 136 6.16 2.73 14.17
N GLU A 137 6.49 1.96 13.13
CA GLU A 137 7.90 1.80 12.73
C GLU A 137 8.05 1.71 11.21
N PHE A 138 8.94 2.55 10.66
CA PHE A 138 9.35 2.49 9.27
C PHE A 138 10.27 1.28 9.10
N ASN A 139 9.81 0.25 8.39
CA ASN A 139 10.64 -0.90 8.03
C ASN A 139 10.95 -0.86 6.52
N PHE A 140 12.21 -0.60 6.19
CA PHE A 140 12.66 -0.47 4.80
C PHE A 140 12.44 -1.74 3.98
N GLU A 141 12.79 -2.91 4.51
CA GLU A 141 12.64 -4.19 3.80
C GLU A 141 11.18 -4.50 3.51
N GLU A 142 10.30 -4.23 4.49
CA GLU A 142 8.87 -4.38 4.32
C GLU A 142 8.31 -3.42 3.25
N ILE A 143 8.71 -2.15 3.29
CA ILE A 143 8.25 -1.14 2.33
C ILE A 143 8.73 -1.45 0.91
N THR A 144 10.00 -1.81 0.74
CA THR A 144 10.54 -2.15 -0.58
C THR A 144 9.91 -3.39 -1.18
N THR A 145 9.67 -4.43 -0.38
CA THR A 145 8.96 -5.64 -0.82
C THR A 145 7.55 -5.31 -1.30
N ARG A 146 6.82 -4.48 -0.56
CA ARG A 146 5.47 -4.02 -0.95
C ARG A 146 5.49 -3.27 -2.28
N PHE A 147 6.49 -2.48 -2.58
CA PHE A 147 6.54 -1.76 -3.85
C PHE A 147 7.01 -2.62 -5.04
N GLY A 148 7.29 -3.90 -4.83
CA GLY A 148 7.81 -4.81 -5.86
C GLY A 148 9.31 -4.62 -6.12
N GLY A 149 10.04 -4.11 -5.13
CA GLY A 149 11.46 -3.79 -5.20
C GLY A 149 11.73 -2.31 -5.50
N LEU A 150 13.02 -1.97 -5.56
CA LEU A 150 13.47 -0.60 -5.77
C LEU A 150 13.74 -0.29 -7.25
N PRO A 151 13.39 0.93 -7.72
CA PRO A 151 13.64 1.36 -9.09
C PRO A 151 15.13 1.64 -9.33
N ALA A 152 15.53 1.71 -10.60
CA ALA A 152 16.89 2.13 -10.96
C ALA A 152 17.13 3.60 -10.57
N PRO A 153 18.35 3.96 -10.09
CA PRO A 153 19.54 3.12 -9.87
C PRO A 153 19.65 2.46 -8.46
N PHE A 154 18.57 2.44 -7.69
CA PHE A 154 18.58 2.08 -6.26
C PHE A 154 18.41 0.59 -5.96
N GLN A 155 18.56 -0.31 -6.94
CA GLN A 155 18.29 -1.76 -6.74
C GLN A 155 19.13 -2.41 -5.62
N ARG A 156 20.29 -1.84 -5.31
CA ARG A 156 21.24 -2.36 -4.32
C ARG A 156 21.26 -1.55 -3.03
N LEU A 157 20.31 -0.64 -2.86
CA LEU A 157 20.24 0.23 -1.69
C LEU A 157 19.89 -0.60 -0.45
N THR A 158 20.60 -0.34 0.64
CA THR A 158 20.35 -0.91 1.96
C THR A 158 19.84 0.17 2.92
N ASP A 159 19.20 -0.24 4.00
CA ASP A 159 18.70 0.65 5.06
C ASP A 159 19.77 1.61 5.61
N GLY A 160 21.00 1.14 5.84
CA GLY A 160 22.10 1.97 6.35
C GLY A 160 22.61 3.06 5.41
N ALA A 161 22.18 3.08 4.14
CA ALA A 161 22.51 4.12 3.18
C ALA A 161 21.43 5.22 3.09
N LEU A 162 20.33 5.07 3.83
CA LEU A 162 19.26 6.05 3.88
C LEU A 162 19.64 7.24 4.76
N LEU A 163 19.27 8.42 4.28
CA LEU A 163 19.31 9.68 4.99
C LEU A 163 17.90 9.99 5.50
N SER A 164 17.79 10.69 6.62
CA SER A 164 16.52 11.17 7.15
C SER A 164 16.32 12.64 6.82
N GLY A 165 15.07 13.04 6.61
CA GLY A 165 14.63 14.42 6.53
C GLY A 165 13.29 14.62 7.24
N GLU A 166 12.93 15.88 7.45
CA GLU A 166 11.67 16.26 8.10
C GLU A 166 11.12 17.52 7.43
N ASP A 167 9.80 17.59 7.30
CA ASP A 167 9.06 18.80 6.88
C ASP A 167 7.69 18.84 7.59
N ASP A 168 6.81 19.77 7.21
CA ASP A 168 5.50 19.96 7.83
C ASP A 168 4.56 18.74 7.75
N LEU A 169 4.85 17.75 6.89
CA LEU A 169 4.12 16.49 6.77
C LEU A 169 4.73 15.34 7.61
N GLY A 170 5.81 15.62 8.35
CA GLY A 170 6.48 14.68 9.24
C GLY A 170 7.85 14.23 8.71
N SER A 171 8.32 13.08 9.17
CA SER A 171 9.61 12.54 8.73
C SER A 171 9.51 11.84 7.37
N TYR A 172 10.64 11.77 6.68
CA TYR A 172 10.85 10.94 5.50
C TYR A 172 12.27 10.41 5.51
N VAL A 173 12.50 9.35 4.73
CA VAL A 173 13.84 8.87 4.44
C VAL A 173 14.09 8.92 2.95
N TYR A 174 15.34 9.13 2.58
CA TYR A 174 15.72 9.21 1.18
C TYR A 174 17.12 8.68 0.94
N ALA A 175 17.39 8.27 -0.29
CA ALA A 175 18.73 8.03 -0.81
C ALA A 175 18.95 8.90 -2.03
N ARG A 176 20.23 9.16 -2.31
CA ARG A 176 20.65 9.93 -3.48
C ARG A 176 21.74 9.17 -4.22
N GLU A 177 21.66 9.22 -5.54
CA GLU A 177 22.63 8.63 -6.46
C GLU A 177 22.96 9.68 -7.52
N THR A 178 24.24 9.97 -7.70
CA THR A 178 24.71 10.89 -8.75
C THR A 178 25.21 10.07 -9.92
N ILE A 179 24.65 10.34 -11.11
CA ILE A 179 25.00 9.64 -12.33
C ILE A 179 25.61 10.63 -13.33
N GLY A 180 26.79 10.29 -13.83
CA GLY A 180 27.55 11.20 -14.69
C GLY A 180 27.97 12.46 -13.92
N THR A 181 27.92 13.61 -14.57
CA THR A 181 28.39 14.89 -14.00
C THR A 181 27.27 15.75 -13.42
N ASN A 182 26.04 15.63 -13.94
CA ASN A 182 24.95 16.57 -13.65
C ASN A 182 23.59 15.94 -13.34
N THR A 183 23.46 14.61 -13.33
CA THR A 183 22.17 13.97 -13.02
C THR A 183 22.15 13.48 -11.58
N LEU A 184 21.20 13.99 -10.80
CA LEU A 184 20.93 13.54 -9.44
C LEU A 184 19.61 12.77 -9.44
N CYS A 185 19.67 11.52 -9.00
CA CYS A 185 18.50 10.72 -8.72
C CYS A 185 18.28 10.65 -7.22
N VAL A 186 17.03 10.79 -6.79
CA VAL A 186 16.61 10.55 -5.41
C VAL A 186 15.57 9.43 -5.37
N LEU A 187 15.67 8.64 -4.31
CA LEU A 187 14.61 7.73 -3.88
C LEU A 187 14.10 8.25 -2.55
N VAL A 188 12.80 8.48 -2.42
CA VAL A 188 12.19 8.96 -1.18
C VAL A 188 11.14 7.96 -0.74
N LEU A 189 11.13 7.65 0.56
CA LEU A 189 10.13 6.83 1.21
C LEU A 189 9.50 7.63 2.35
N ARG A 190 8.18 7.72 2.34
CA ARG A 190 7.42 8.50 3.33
C ARG A 190 6.07 7.84 3.60
N ARG A 191 5.59 7.99 4.82
CA ARG A 191 4.21 7.65 5.19
C ARG A 191 3.44 8.93 5.54
N LEU A 192 2.24 9.08 4.98
CA LEU A 192 1.28 10.11 5.35
C LEU A 192 0.15 9.46 6.17
N THR A 193 -0.30 10.10 7.24
CA THR A 193 -1.40 9.60 8.10
C THR A 193 -2.67 10.45 7.93
N VAL A 194 -3.81 9.92 8.39
CA VAL A 194 -5.14 10.55 8.34
C VAL A 194 -5.23 11.99 8.85
N GLY A 195 -4.26 12.46 9.65
CA GLY A 195 -4.22 13.85 10.11
C GLY A 195 -3.93 14.87 9.01
N ALA A 196 -3.47 14.43 7.84
CA ALA A 196 -3.00 15.32 6.77
C ALA A 196 -3.97 15.45 5.57
N ARG A 197 -4.98 14.58 5.40
CA ARG A 197 -5.85 14.58 4.19
C ARG A 197 -7.10 13.68 4.31
N PRO A 198 -8.22 13.98 3.62
CA PRO A 198 -9.24 12.98 3.32
C PRO A 198 -8.61 11.83 2.50
N LEU A 199 -8.47 10.67 3.12
CA LEU A 199 -7.94 9.46 2.47
C LEU A 199 -9.06 8.73 1.70
N PRO A 200 -8.73 7.90 0.70
CA PRO A 200 -9.68 6.99 0.08
C PRO A 200 -10.43 6.18 1.16
N GLU A 201 -11.71 5.84 0.93
CA GLU A 201 -12.53 5.18 1.95
C GLU A 201 -11.84 3.97 2.59
N GLY A 202 -11.77 3.96 3.92
CA GLY A 202 -11.15 2.89 4.71
C GLY A 202 -9.61 2.94 4.79
N ALA A 203 -8.93 3.85 4.08
CA ALA A 203 -7.49 4.02 4.19
C ALA A 203 -7.13 4.84 5.43
N GLN A 204 -6.09 4.42 6.15
CA GLN A 204 -5.58 5.07 7.36
C GLN A 204 -4.20 5.70 7.19
N ALA A 205 -3.47 5.26 6.18
CA ALA A 205 -2.18 5.80 5.82
C ALA A 205 -1.94 5.67 4.32
N LEU A 206 -1.11 6.54 3.78
CA LEU A 206 -0.52 6.39 2.45
C LEU A 206 0.95 6.11 2.63
N ASP A 207 1.43 4.99 2.09
CA ASP A 207 2.85 4.77 1.88
C ASP A 207 3.23 5.33 0.50
N LEU A 208 4.27 6.14 0.44
CA LEU A 208 4.76 6.77 -0.78
C LEU A 208 6.20 6.34 -1.01
N MET A 209 6.50 5.98 -2.25
CA MET A 209 7.83 5.81 -2.79
C MET A 209 7.97 6.68 -4.04
N MET A 210 8.89 7.63 -4.02
CA MET A 210 9.21 8.43 -5.20
C MET A 210 10.60 8.09 -5.70
N ARG A 211 10.73 7.95 -7.02
CA ARG A 211 12.01 8.04 -7.71
C ARG A 211 11.96 9.24 -8.64
N ASN A 212 12.87 10.19 -8.43
CA ASN A 212 12.95 11.40 -9.24
C ASN A 212 14.41 11.67 -9.64
N CYS A 213 14.67 11.77 -10.92
CA CYS A 213 15.96 12.12 -11.48
C CYS A 213 15.85 13.48 -12.18
N VAL A 214 16.73 14.39 -11.82
CA VAL A 214 16.77 15.76 -12.33
C VAL A 214 18.21 16.15 -12.72
N GLN A 215 18.33 17.16 -13.58
CA GLN A 215 19.62 17.79 -13.90
C GLN A 215 19.84 19.00 -12.98
N GLY A 216 19.89 18.76 -11.66
CA GLY A 216 19.72 19.84 -10.69
C GLY A 216 20.13 19.48 -9.27
N SER A 217 19.56 20.19 -8.31
CA SER A 217 19.91 20.05 -6.91
C SER A 217 19.08 18.98 -6.19
N LEU A 218 19.48 18.66 -4.96
CA LEU A 218 18.73 17.74 -4.10
C LEU A 218 17.33 18.28 -3.80
N GLU A 219 17.22 19.58 -3.55
CA GLU A 219 15.97 20.25 -3.23
C GLU A 219 14.97 20.17 -4.39
N GLU A 220 15.45 20.40 -5.63
CA GLU A 220 14.65 20.22 -6.85
C GLU A 220 14.19 18.78 -7.02
N ALA A 221 15.07 17.81 -6.74
CA ALA A 221 14.73 16.40 -6.84
C ALA A 221 13.68 15.97 -5.80
N LEU A 222 13.68 16.57 -4.62
CA LEU A 222 12.75 16.29 -3.52
C LEU A 222 11.41 17.06 -3.63
N GLU A 223 11.36 18.12 -4.43
CA GLU A 223 10.21 19.04 -4.54
C GLU A 223 8.85 18.33 -4.68
N PRO A 224 8.69 17.29 -5.53
CA PRO A 224 7.36 16.70 -5.77
C PRO A 224 6.77 15.97 -4.55
N LEU A 225 7.58 15.65 -3.54
CA LEU A 225 7.13 15.08 -2.27
C LEU A 225 7.29 16.03 -1.07
N SER A 226 7.63 17.29 -1.33
CA SER A 226 7.69 18.31 -0.29
C SER A 226 6.31 18.59 0.30
N ALA A 227 6.28 19.06 1.54
CA ALA A 227 5.06 19.56 2.18
C ALA A 227 4.30 20.57 1.30
N ARG A 228 5.01 21.42 0.55
CA ARG A 228 4.42 22.43 -0.34
C ARG A 228 3.68 21.79 -1.50
N ALA A 229 4.32 20.89 -2.24
CA ALA A 229 3.68 20.23 -3.39
C ALA A 229 2.43 19.43 -2.98
N LEU A 230 2.48 18.78 -1.81
CA LEU A 230 1.39 17.95 -1.31
C LEU A 230 0.26 18.76 -0.63
N SER A 231 0.56 19.93 -0.04
CA SER A 231 -0.43 20.79 0.66
C SER A 231 -1.31 21.64 -0.26
N VAL A 232 -0.85 22.00 -1.46
CA VAL A 232 -1.62 22.77 -2.47
C VAL A 232 -2.87 21.99 -2.96
N SER A 233 -2.95 20.71 -2.62
CA SER A 233 -4.05 19.80 -2.94
C SER A 233 -5.35 20.02 -2.14
N GLY A 234 -5.41 21.01 -1.24
CA GLY A 234 -6.58 21.36 -0.43
C GLY A 234 -7.59 22.32 -1.10
N SER A 235 -7.29 22.85 -2.29
CA SER A 235 -8.11 23.87 -2.95
C SER A 235 -8.13 23.75 -4.48
N ALA A 236 -8.15 22.51 -5.00
CA ALA A 236 -8.57 22.22 -6.37
C ALA A 236 -9.91 21.47 -6.41
N GLY A 237 -10.77 21.75 -5.44
CA GLY A 237 -12.15 22.03 -5.83
C GLY A 237 -12.07 23.32 -6.62
N GLU A 238 -12.11 23.20 -7.94
CA GLU A 238 -12.57 24.27 -8.80
C GLU A 238 -13.67 25.00 -8.03
N ALA A 239 -13.45 26.28 -7.71
CA ALA A 239 -14.56 27.16 -7.47
C ALA A 239 -15.33 27.14 -8.78
N VAL A 240 -16.22 26.15 -8.92
CA VAL A 240 -17.35 26.21 -9.79
C VAL A 240 -18.07 27.44 -9.27
N TYR A 241 -17.76 28.59 -9.88
CA TYR A 241 -18.71 29.65 -9.98
C TYR A 241 -19.91 28.97 -10.64
N SER A 242 -20.84 28.53 -9.81
CA SER A 242 -22.20 28.25 -10.22
C SER A 242 -22.74 29.60 -10.68
N LEU A 243 -22.35 29.98 -11.90
CA LEU A 243 -23.08 30.94 -12.69
C LEU A 243 -24.44 30.28 -12.91
N SER A 244 -25.34 30.54 -11.96
CA SER A 244 -26.73 30.17 -12.06
C SER A 244 -27.21 30.70 -13.42
N PRO A 245 -27.85 29.88 -14.29
CA PRO A 245 -28.25 30.28 -15.64
C PRO A 245 -29.33 31.39 -15.70
N HIS A 246 -29.65 32.03 -14.57
CA HIS A 246 -30.74 32.99 -14.42
C HIS A 246 -30.31 34.43 -14.16
N ALA A 247 -29.01 34.76 -14.18
CA ALA A 247 -28.53 36.13 -14.11
C ALA A 247 -28.25 36.72 -15.51
N ALA A 248 -29.28 36.78 -16.37
CA ALA A 248 -29.25 37.63 -17.56
C ALA A 248 -30.07 38.91 -17.29
N PRO A 249 -29.52 40.12 -17.53
CA PRO A 249 -30.30 41.34 -17.43
C PRO A 249 -31.36 41.36 -18.54
N ARG A 250 -32.60 41.66 -18.18
CA ARG A 250 -33.62 42.03 -19.15
C ARG A 250 -33.30 43.45 -19.62
N GLY A 251 -32.86 43.55 -20.88
CA GLY A 251 -33.02 44.79 -21.65
C GLY A 251 -34.48 44.99 -22.03
#